data_AF-A0A953L507-F1
#
_entry.id   AF-A0A953L507-F1
#
_cell.length_a   1.000
_cell.length_b   1.000
_cell.length_c   1.000
_cell.angle_alpha   90.00
_cell.angle_beta   90.00
_cell.angle_gamma   90.00
#
_symmetry.space_group_name_H-M   'P 1'
#
loop_
_entity.id
_entity.type
_entity.pdbx_description
1 polymer ?
#
loop_
_entity_poly.entity_id
_entity_poly.type
_entity_poly.pdbx_seq_one_letter_code
_entity_poly.pdbx_strand_id
1 'polypeptide(L)'
;MEVRTNEFGSYQASFILPEGLMNGVFTISDEQTNLPVSVEEYKRPLFFVEFDKMKDGYALDQQVRVKGKAESYSGVGLDHAKVKYRVVRSGYLPYPWLYYKSIWNIETKVIAIGETVTLQDGTFEIPFELLPDPAAKKEDGGRFQL
;
A
#
# COMPACT_ATOMS: atom_id res chain seq x y z
N MET A 1 0.34 20.19 29.34
CA MET A 1 1.81 20.12 29.49
C MET A 1 2.36 21.45 29.02
N GLU A 2 3.27 22.07 29.77
CA GLU A 2 3.91 23.33 29.36
C GLU A 2 5.31 23.00 28.82
N VAL A 3 5.68 23.57 27.67
CA VAL A 3 6.99 23.37 27.04
C VAL A 3 7.61 24.73 26.71
N ARG A 4 8.94 24.82 26.78
CA ARG A 4 9.68 26.03 26.43
C ARG A 4 10.50 25.79 25.18
N THR A 5 10.52 26.78 24.29
CA THR A 5 11.34 26.75 23.09
C THR A 5 12.79 27.06 23.43
N ASN A 6 13.71 26.45 22.67
CA ASN A 6 15.12 26.84 22.67
C ASN A 6 15.34 28.14 21.89
N GLU A 7 16.59 28.60 21.81
CA GLU A 7 17.00 29.82 21.08
C GLU A 7 16.68 29.80 19.57
N PHE A 8 16.36 28.63 19.01
CA PHE A 8 16.03 28.41 17.60
C PHE A 8 14.53 28.12 17.38
N GLY A 9 13.69 28.25 18.41
CA GLY A 9 12.24 28.05 18.31
C GLY A 9 11.77 26.60 18.30
N SER A 10 12.62 25.64 18.68
CA SER A 10 12.24 24.22 18.79
C SER A 10 11.93 23.82 20.24
N TYR A 11 11.01 22.88 20.45
CA TYR A 11 10.71 22.30 21.76
C TYR A 11 10.70 20.76 21.69
N GLN A 12 10.89 20.11 22.83
CA GLN A 12 10.81 18.65 22.97
C GLN A 12 9.95 18.29 24.19
N ALA A 13 9.10 17.29 24.03
CA ALA A 13 8.25 16.75 25.08
C ALA A 13 8.37 15.23 25.12
N SER A 14 8.12 14.64 26.30
CA SER A 14 7.98 13.21 26.47
C SER A 14 6.79 12.96 27.38
N PHE A 15 5.93 12.03 26.98
CA PHE A 15 4.74 11.66 27.72
C PHE A 15 4.55 10.15 27.59
N ILE A 16 3.87 9.57 28.56
CA ILE A 16 3.48 8.17 28.55
C ILE A 16 2.02 8.11 28.11
N LEU A 17 1.71 7.24 27.16
CA LEU A 17 0.32 7.01 26.74
C LEU A 17 -0.47 6.42 27.92
N PRO A 18 -1.67 6.96 28.24
CA PRO A 18 -2.48 6.42 29.31
C PRO A 18 -2.87 4.96 29.03
N GLU A 19 -2.69 4.10 30.02
CA GLU A 19 -3.10 2.69 29.94
C GLU A 19 -4.63 2.57 30.04
N GLY A 20 -5.20 1.50 29.47
CA GLY A 20 -6.64 1.22 29.51
C GLY A 20 -7.48 1.97 28.47
N LEU A 21 -6.86 2.76 27.60
CA LEU A 21 -7.51 3.36 26.44
C LEU A 21 -7.53 2.40 25.25
N MET A 22 -8.50 2.59 24.35
CA MET A 22 -8.55 1.84 23.09
C MET A 22 -7.44 2.33 22.14
N ASN A 23 -6.81 1.39 21.44
CA ASN A 23 -5.92 1.69 20.32
C ASN A 23 -6.68 2.48 19.24
N GLY A 24 -5.97 3.34 18.51
CA GLY A 24 -6.55 4.21 17.50
C GLY A 24 -5.74 5.46 17.23
N VAL A 25 -6.39 6.46 16.66
CA VAL A 25 -5.75 7.75 16.36
C VAL A 25 -5.83 8.66 17.58
N PHE A 26 -4.66 8.99 18.12
CA PHE A 26 -4.47 10.03 19.12
C PHE A 26 -4.04 11.31 18.42
N THR A 27 -4.26 12.45 19.05
CA THR A 27 -3.81 13.74 18.51
C THR A 27 -2.94 14.43 19.53
N ILE A 28 -1.74 14.83 19.11
CA ILE A 28 -0.92 15.79 19.85
C ILE A 28 -1.33 17.17 19.36
N SER A 29 -1.77 18.03 20.27
CA SER A 29 -2.26 19.38 19.95
C SER A 29 -1.44 20.43 20.68
N ASP A 30 -1.02 21.47 19.97
CA ASP A 30 -0.60 22.75 20.55
C ASP A 30 -1.56 23.87 20.11
N GLU A 31 -1.24 25.13 20.43
CA GLU A 31 -2.12 26.27 20.11
C GLU A 31 -2.36 26.47 18.62
N GLN A 32 -1.48 25.94 17.75
CA GLN A 32 -1.50 26.21 16.30
C GLN A 32 -1.63 24.95 15.45
N THR A 33 -1.31 23.78 15.99
CA THR A 33 -1.12 22.55 15.22
C THR A 33 -1.74 21.34 15.91
N ASN A 34 -2.21 20.42 15.06
CA ASN A 34 -2.67 19.10 15.45
C ASN A 34 -1.85 18.07 14.68
N LEU A 35 -1.19 17.18 15.40
CA LEU A 35 -0.41 16.09 14.83
C LEU A 35 -1.08 14.75 15.18
N PRO A 36 -1.71 14.06 14.22
CA PRO A 36 -2.28 12.74 14.47
C PRO A 36 -1.15 11.71 14.66
N VAL A 37 -1.36 10.81 15.61
CA VAL A 37 -0.46 9.69 15.93
C VAL A 37 -1.30 8.43 16.06
N SER A 38 -1.00 7.41 15.25
CA SER A 38 -1.63 6.09 15.38
C SER A 38 -0.97 5.30 16.50
N VAL A 39 -1.78 4.83 17.45
CA VAL A 39 -1.37 3.95 18.55
C VAL A 39 -2.01 2.60 18.32
N GLU A 40 -1.17 1.59 18.11
CA GLU A 40 -1.58 0.22 17.77
C GLU A 40 -0.73 -0.79 18.55
N GLU A 41 -1.26 -2.00 18.72
CA GLU A 41 -0.48 -3.14 19.21
C GLU A 41 0.51 -3.61 18.14
N TYR A 42 1.76 -3.19 18.26
CA TYR A 42 2.79 -3.58 17.31
C TYR A 42 3.50 -4.86 17.74
N LYS A 43 3.23 -5.96 17.03
CA LYS A 43 4.15 -7.10 16.98
C LYS A 43 5.15 -6.85 15.87
N ARG A 44 6.43 -6.68 16.22
CA ARG A 44 7.50 -6.48 15.24
C ARG A 44 7.50 -7.64 14.22
N PRO A 45 7.18 -7.40 12.94
CA PRO A 45 7.30 -8.40 11.92
C PRO A 45 8.76 -8.83 11.80
N LEU A 46 9.00 -10.11 11.54
CA LEU A 46 10.34 -10.65 11.35
C LEU A 46 10.72 -10.74 9.86
N PHE A 47 9.82 -10.31 8.97
CA PHE A 47 9.96 -10.40 7.53
C PHE A 47 9.29 -9.24 6.82
N PHE A 48 9.66 -9.07 5.56
CA PHE A 48 9.07 -8.13 4.63
C PHE A 48 8.80 -8.82 3.28
N VAL A 49 7.99 -8.17 2.45
CA VAL A 49 7.66 -8.63 1.10
C VAL A 49 7.90 -7.49 0.13
N GLU A 50 8.66 -7.77 -0.91
CA GLU A 50 8.91 -6.83 -2.00
C GLU A 50 8.46 -7.41 -3.33
N PHE A 51 7.96 -6.54 -4.21
CA PHE A 51 7.59 -6.89 -5.57
C PHE A 51 8.63 -6.35 -6.54
N ASP A 52 8.93 -7.13 -7.57
CA ASP A 52 9.78 -6.67 -8.65
C ASP A 52 9.12 -5.50 -9.38
N LYS A 53 9.93 -4.49 -9.74
CA LYS A 53 9.45 -3.40 -10.59
C LYS A 53 8.98 -3.98 -11.92
N MET A 54 7.70 -3.77 -12.24
CA MET A 54 7.17 -4.10 -13.55
C MET A 54 7.80 -3.17 -14.59
N LYS A 55 8.53 -3.75 -15.55
CA LYS A 55 9.30 -2.99 -16.54
C LYS A 55 8.50 -2.64 -17.79
N ASP A 56 7.44 -3.39 -18.07
CA ASP A 56 6.65 -3.26 -19.29
C ASP A 56 5.18 -2.98 -18.97
N GLY A 57 4.55 -2.14 -19.80
CA GLY A 57 3.10 -1.97 -19.78
C GLY A 57 2.43 -3.21 -20.36
N TYR A 58 1.52 -3.81 -19.61
CA TYR A 58 0.77 -4.98 -20.07
C TYR A 58 -0.44 -4.55 -20.90
N ALA A 59 -0.72 -5.28 -21.98
CA ALA A 59 -1.96 -5.09 -22.72
C ALA A 59 -3.13 -5.79 -21.99
N LEU A 60 -4.35 -5.33 -22.27
CA LEU A 60 -5.56 -6.04 -21.85
C LEU A 60 -5.61 -7.41 -22.51
N ASP A 61 -6.28 -8.35 -21.86
CA ASP A 61 -6.41 -9.77 -22.25
C ASP A 61 -5.08 -10.54 -22.28
N GLN A 62 -4.08 -10.08 -21.51
CA GLN A 62 -2.82 -10.80 -21.32
C GLN A 62 -2.72 -11.44 -19.93
N GLN A 63 -2.08 -12.61 -19.89
CA GLN A 63 -1.67 -13.24 -18.64
C GLN A 63 -0.44 -12.53 -18.08
N VAL A 64 -0.56 -12.00 -16.87
CA VAL A 64 0.50 -11.32 -16.15
C VAL A 64 0.99 -12.21 -15.01
N ARG A 65 2.31 -12.21 -14.81
CA ARG A 65 2.96 -12.84 -13.66
C ARG A 65 3.73 -11.78 -12.90
N VAL A 66 3.21 -11.38 -11.75
CA VAL A 66 3.92 -10.48 -10.83
C VAL A 66 4.82 -11.33 -9.94
N LYS A 67 6.11 -11.02 -9.96
CA LYS A 67 7.11 -11.67 -9.12
C LYS A 67 7.33 -10.84 -7.86
N GLY A 68 7.53 -11.53 -6.75
CA GLY A 68 7.92 -10.91 -5.50
C GLY A 68 8.83 -11.83 -4.70
N LYS A 69 9.40 -11.27 -3.64
CA LYS A 69 10.27 -11.97 -2.71
C LYS A 69 9.83 -11.68 -1.28
N ALA A 70 9.72 -12.73 -0.48
CA ALA A 70 9.47 -12.65 0.94
C ALA A 70 10.76 -13.02 1.70
N GLU A 71 11.26 -12.10 2.51
CA GLU A 71 12.56 -12.23 3.16
C GLU A 71 12.46 -11.80 4.62
N SER A 72 13.13 -12.54 5.50
CA SER A 72 13.31 -12.11 6.89
C SER A 72 14.19 -10.86 6.98
N TYR A 73 14.02 -10.05 8.02
CA TYR A 73 14.93 -8.92 8.27
C TYR A 73 16.40 -9.33 8.51
N SER A 74 16.67 -10.63 8.69
CA SER A 74 18.01 -11.21 8.76
C SER A 74 18.62 -11.60 7.41
N GLY A 75 17.91 -11.42 6.29
CA GLY A 75 18.43 -11.71 4.95
C GLY A 75 18.06 -13.10 4.40
N VAL A 76 17.29 -13.89 5.15
CA VAL A 76 16.93 -15.27 4.79
C VAL A 76 15.57 -15.28 4.09
N GLY A 77 15.52 -15.84 2.88
CA GLY A 77 14.27 -16.05 2.14
C GLY A 77 13.32 -16.95 2.91
N LEU A 78 12.03 -16.59 2.94
CA LEU A 78 11.02 -17.41 3.60
C LEU A 78 10.68 -18.61 2.72
N ASP A 79 11.10 -19.80 3.11
CA ASP A 79 10.82 -21.04 2.39
C ASP A 79 9.43 -21.60 2.72
N HIS A 80 8.72 -22.13 1.72
CA HIS A 80 7.38 -22.74 1.82
C HIS A 80 6.33 -21.90 2.58
N ALA A 81 6.46 -20.58 2.57
CA ALA A 81 5.53 -19.67 3.22
C ALA A 81 4.27 -19.46 2.37
N LYS A 82 3.10 -19.43 3.02
CA LYS A 82 1.81 -19.23 2.36
C LYS A 82 1.58 -17.75 2.04
N VAL A 83 1.44 -17.43 0.76
CA VAL A 83 1.14 -16.09 0.26
C VAL A 83 -0.32 -16.02 -0.16
N LYS A 84 -1.12 -15.19 0.52
CA LYS A 84 -2.50 -14.88 0.10
C LYS A 84 -2.50 -13.55 -0.61
N TYR A 85 -3.13 -13.47 -1.78
CA TYR A 85 -3.13 -12.26 -2.58
C TYR A 85 -4.53 -11.88 -3.07
N ARG A 86 -4.71 -10.58 -3.32
CA ARG A 86 -5.87 -9.97 -3.95
C ARG A 86 -5.38 -8.96 -4.98
N VAL A 87 -5.71 -9.18 -6.25
CA VAL A 87 -5.39 -8.27 -7.34
C VAL A 87 -6.60 -7.38 -7.61
N VAL A 88 -6.39 -6.07 -7.52
CA VAL A 88 -7.43 -5.05 -7.72
C VAL A 88 -7.03 -4.17 -8.88
N ARG A 89 -7.92 -4.01 -9.86
CA ARG A 89 -7.80 -3.05 -10.94
C ARG A 89 -8.46 -1.74 -10.50
N SER A 90 -7.77 -0.62 -10.70
CA SER A 90 -8.31 0.74 -10.54
C SER A 90 -8.16 1.49 -11.86
N GLY A 91 -9.15 2.30 -12.20
CA GLY A 91 -9.00 3.26 -13.30
C GLY A 91 -7.93 4.30 -12.97
N TYR A 92 -7.16 4.71 -13.98
CA TYR A 92 -6.20 5.81 -13.88
C TYR A 92 -6.67 6.98 -14.75
N LEU A 93 -6.77 8.16 -14.16
CA LEU A 93 -7.09 9.40 -14.86
C LEU A 93 -5.82 10.25 -15.00
N PRO A 94 -5.21 10.32 -16.20
CA PRO A 94 -4.16 11.29 -16.43
C PRO A 94 -4.76 12.70 -16.28
N TYR A 95 -4.18 13.50 -15.40
CA TYR A 95 -4.62 14.87 -15.06
C TYR A 95 -5.93 14.95 -14.26
N PRO A 96 -5.96 14.46 -12.99
CA PRO A 96 -7.16 14.48 -12.15
C PRO A 96 -7.80 15.87 -12.03
N TRP A 97 -6.99 16.94 -12.04
CA TRP A 97 -7.45 18.33 -11.93
C TRP A 97 -8.35 18.81 -13.08
N LEU A 98 -8.26 18.20 -14.28
CA LEU A 98 -9.14 18.51 -15.40
C LEU A 98 -10.52 17.85 -15.27
N TYR A 99 -10.63 16.82 -14.44
CA TYR A 99 -11.79 15.94 -14.36
C TYR A 99 -12.42 15.91 -12.97
N TYR A 100 -12.51 17.07 -12.28
CA TYR A 100 -12.98 17.18 -10.89
C TYR A 100 -14.35 16.52 -10.61
N LYS A 101 -15.23 16.41 -11.63
CA LYS A 101 -16.52 15.69 -11.52
C LYS A 101 -16.41 14.17 -11.70
N SER A 102 -15.36 13.69 -12.37
CA SER A 102 -15.16 12.27 -12.72
C SER A 102 -14.32 11.50 -11.71
N ILE A 103 -13.55 12.19 -10.84
CA ILE A 103 -12.72 11.55 -9.79
C ILE A 103 -13.57 10.68 -8.85
N TRP A 104 -14.85 11.06 -8.64
CA TRP A 104 -15.75 10.39 -7.71
C TRP A 104 -16.26 9.01 -8.17
N ASN A 105 -16.01 8.61 -9.42
CA ASN A 105 -16.53 7.36 -10.01
C ASN A 105 -15.43 6.43 -10.55
N ILE A 106 -14.21 6.49 -10.00
CA ILE A 106 -13.18 5.50 -10.34
C ILE A 106 -13.58 4.17 -9.69
N GLU A 107 -14.20 3.29 -10.48
CA GLU A 107 -14.54 1.95 -10.02
C GLU A 107 -13.27 1.13 -9.82
N THR A 108 -13.19 0.45 -8.68
CA THR A 108 -12.17 -0.57 -8.42
C THR A 108 -12.81 -1.94 -8.52
N LYS A 109 -12.15 -2.86 -9.19
CA LYS A 109 -12.65 -4.22 -9.39
C LYS A 109 -11.60 -5.24 -8.99
N VAL A 110 -12.00 -6.20 -8.17
CA VAL A 110 -11.16 -7.37 -7.88
C VAL A 110 -11.13 -8.26 -9.11
N ILE A 111 -9.94 -8.53 -9.63
CA ILE A 111 -9.73 -9.34 -10.84
C ILE A 111 -9.17 -10.73 -10.54
N ALA A 112 -8.48 -10.90 -9.40
CA ALA A 112 -8.02 -12.22 -8.95
C ALA A 112 -7.89 -12.27 -7.42
N ILE A 113 -8.21 -13.42 -6.84
CA ILE A 113 -7.92 -13.79 -5.45
C ILE A 113 -7.31 -15.19 -5.51
N GLY A 114 -6.25 -15.42 -4.75
CA GLY A 114 -5.64 -16.72 -4.71
C GLY A 114 -4.63 -16.87 -3.59
N GLU A 115 -4.03 -18.04 -3.58
CA GLU A 115 -2.97 -18.40 -2.67
C GLU A 115 -1.82 -19.02 -3.48
N THR A 116 -0.60 -18.68 -3.13
CA THR A 116 0.62 -19.28 -3.67
C THR A 116 1.58 -19.58 -2.52
N VAL A 117 2.68 -20.26 -2.82
CA VAL A 117 3.69 -20.65 -1.85
C VAL A 117 5.05 -20.13 -2.32
N THR A 118 5.86 -19.64 -1.40
CA THR A 118 7.23 -19.20 -1.71
C THR A 118 8.15 -20.38 -1.98
N LEU A 119 9.14 -20.17 -2.83
CA LEU A 119 10.23 -21.10 -3.11
C LEU A 119 11.33 -20.99 -2.05
N GLN A 120 12.36 -21.83 -2.16
CA GLN A 120 13.47 -21.93 -1.21
C GLN A 120 14.24 -20.61 -1.00
N ASP A 121 14.29 -19.77 -2.02
CA ASP A 121 14.93 -18.45 -1.99
C ASP A 121 14.00 -17.31 -1.52
N GLY A 122 12.76 -17.65 -1.13
CA GLY A 122 11.71 -16.71 -0.74
C GLY A 122 10.95 -16.10 -1.91
N THR A 123 11.24 -16.48 -3.16
CA THR A 123 10.53 -15.92 -4.32
C THR A 123 9.17 -16.55 -4.51
N PHE A 124 8.23 -15.79 -5.05
CA PHE A 124 6.90 -16.27 -5.42
C PHE A 124 6.37 -15.54 -6.65
N GLU A 125 5.42 -16.17 -7.34
CA GLU A 125 4.76 -15.60 -8.50
C GLU A 125 3.24 -15.58 -8.32
N ILE A 126 2.63 -14.47 -8.72
CA ILE A 126 1.18 -14.26 -8.73
C ILE A 126 0.72 -14.21 -10.20
N PRO A 127 0.09 -15.27 -10.72
CA PRO A 127 -0.52 -15.25 -12.04
C PRO A 127 -1.92 -14.64 -11.98
N PHE A 128 -2.21 -13.72 -12.89
CA PHE A 128 -3.58 -13.21 -13.11
C PHE A 128 -3.78 -12.79 -14.57
N GLU A 129 -5.04 -12.66 -14.98
CA GLU A 129 -5.43 -12.19 -16.30
C GLU A 129 -5.90 -10.74 -16.24
N LEU A 130 -5.37 -9.89 -17.12
CA LEU A 130 -5.75 -8.49 -17.21
C LEU A 130 -7.03 -8.33 -18.03
N LEU A 131 -8.18 -8.55 -17.40
CA LEU A 131 -9.45 -8.36 -18.08
C LEU A 131 -9.73 -6.87 -18.34
N PRO A 132 -10.27 -6.51 -19.53
CA PRO A 132 -10.72 -5.16 -19.84
C PRO A 132 -11.88 -4.74 -18.93
N ASP A 133 -12.06 -3.42 -18.79
CA ASP A 133 -13.25 -2.90 -18.14
C ASP A 133 -14.38 -2.82 -19.17
N PRO A 134 -15.46 -3.62 -19.05
CA PRO A 134 -16.58 -3.54 -19.99
C PRO A 134 -17.28 -2.17 -19.94
N ALA A 135 -17.13 -1.39 -18.86
CA ALA A 135 -17.69 -0.05 -18.74
C ALA A 135 -16.75 1.07 -19.23
N ALA A 136 -15.47 0.78 -19.47
CA ALA A 136 -14.55 1.77 -20.05
C ALA A 136 -14.91 1.97 -21.52
N LYS A 137 -15.48 3.14 -21.84
CA LYS A 137 -15.64 3.57 -23.23
C LYS A 137 -14.27 3.55 -23.90
N LYS A 138 -14.16 2.87 -25.04
CA LYS A 138 -13.00 2.94 -25.92
C LYS A 138 -12.91 4.34 -26.52
N GLU A 139 -12.39 5.30 -25.78
CA GLU A 139 -11.98 6.60 -26.33
C GLU A 139 -10.52 6.85 -25.95
N ASP A 140 -9.69 6.82 -27.01
CA ASP A 140 -8.31 7.26 -27.21
C ASP A 140 -7.25 7.07 -26.12
N GLY A 141 -6.34 6.12 -26.39
CA GLY A 141 -4.91 6.30 -26.12
C GLY A 141 -4.42 6.15 -24.68
N GLY A 142 -5.26 5.76 -23.73
CA GLY A 142 -4.86 5.54 -22.34
C GLY A 142 -3.95 4.32 -22.15
N ARG A 143 -2.64 4.54 -22.00
CA ARG A 143 -1.71 3.53 -21.48
C ARG A 143 -2.00 3.28 -20.00
N PHE A 144 -2.41 2.07 -19.65
CA PHE A 144 -2.58 1.64 -18.26
C PHE A 144 -1.22 1.26 -17.67
N GLN A 145 -0.84 1.87 -16.55
CA GLN A 145 0.29 1.43 -15.71
C GLN A 145 -0.28 0.98 -14.36
N LEU A 146 0.21 -0.17 -13.87
CA LEU A 146 -0.18 -0.80 -12.61
C LEU A 146 0.54 -0.16 -11.41
#